data_AF-A0A2V8HCR7-F1
#
_entry.id   AF-A0A2V8HCR7-F1
#
_cell.length_a   1.000
_cell.length_b   1.000
_cell.length_c   1.000
_cell.angle_alpha   90.00
_cell.angle_beta   90.00
_cell.angle_gamma   90.00
#
_symmetry.space_group_name_H-M   'P 1'
#
loop_
_entity.id
_entity.type
_entity.pdbx_description
1 polymer ?
#
loop_
_entity_poly.entity_id
_entity_poly.type
_entity_poly.pdbx_seq_one_letter_code
_entity_poly.pdbx_strand_id
1 'polypeptide(L)'
;MMRVSSGGLTMRIFQWIFPISLAVFLGVVVTAQQGPGGTTDTLNQPPCALPGAPAMTTVATDTTGPTTPSADKAYLKDVMNYMMMPAAAGVWNAVATVTDQTGVHEFRPQTEDDWNRVIAAAVELAETPNVAMMAGRKRCVGGEIPAAFRADFARKAREITEAANIALIAAKKHDADALAEAGERIDVACDECHERYQLLDDDPDNNNNKVWGTWKPKPGSKAAKPAVPPKAAAPAPAKTN
;
A
#
# COMPACT_ATOMS: atom_id res chain seq x y z
N MET A 1 54.21 21.84 -34.49
CA MET A 1 55.59 21.76 -33.94
C MET A 1 55.57 20.64 -32.90
N MET A 2 56.02 19.41 -33.22
CA MET A 2 57.40 18.87 -33.01
C MET A 2 57.85 18.97 -31.54
N ARG A 3 58.27 17.94 -30.78
CA ARG A 3 58.85 16.58 -30.96
C ARG A 3 58.49 15.75 -29.69
N VAL A 4 58.16 14.45 -29.71
CA VAL A 4 58.99 13.21 -29.85
C VAL A 4 60.17 13.07 -28.87
N SER A 5 60.13 12.03 -28.01
CA SER A 5 61.19 11.01 -27.73
C SER A 5 60.75 10.16 -26.52
N SER A 6 60.41 8.86 -26.57
CA SER A 6 61.06 7.63 -27.07
C SER A 6 61.87 6.86 -25.99
N GLY A 7 61.58 5.55 -25.86
CA GLY A 7 62.34 4.49 -25.18
C GLY A 7 61.46 3.72 -24.17
N GLY A 8 60.91 2.51 -24.41
CA GLY A 8 61.50 1.30 -25.02
C GLY A 8 62.46 0.67 -24.00
N LEU A 9 62.43 -0.58 -23.55
CA LEU A 9 62.04 -1.91 -24.04
C LEU A 9 62.12 -2.83 -22.77
N THR A 10 61.31 -3.86 -22.53
CA THR A 10 61.68 -5.25 -22.87
C THR A 10 60.54 -6.23 -22.60
N MET A 11 60.29 -7.03 -23.64
CA MET A 11 59.36 -8.14 -23.80
C MET A 11 60.03 -9.46 -23.39
N ARG A 12 59.40 -10.30 -22.54
CA ARG A 12 59.58 -11.77 -22.47
C ARG A 12 58.32 -12.39 -21.83
N ILE A 13 57.38 -12.92 -22.61
CA ILE A 13 57.29 -14.33 -23.03
C ILE A 13 57.22 -15.28 -21.83
N PHE A 14 56.04 -15.82 -21.53
CA PHE A 14 55.85 -17.24 -21.24
C PHE A 14 54.38 -17.63 -21.46
N GLN A 15 54.11 -18.29 -22.59
CA GLN A 15 52.87 -19.00 -22.87
C GLN A 15 52.87 -20.32 -22.11
N TRP A 16 51.81 -20.65 -21.37
CA TRP A 16 51.40 -22.04 -21.14
C TRP A 16 49.90 -22.16 -21.36
N ILE A 17 49.58 -22.86 -22.44
CA ILE A 17 48.28 -23.41 -22.80
C ILE A 17 48.24 -24.83 -22.23
N PHE A 18 47.05 -25.29 -21.80
CA PHE A 18 46.44 -26.64 -21.94
C PHE A 18 45.60 -27.05 -20.69
N PRO A 19 44.48 -27.77 -20.90
CA PRO A 19 43.16 -27.48 -20.35
C PRO A 19 42.54 -28.73 -19.67
N ILE A 20 41.23 -28.71 -19.48
CA ILE A 20 40.33 -29.87 -19.27
C ILE A 20 40.33 -30.44 -17.85
N SER A 21 39.22 -30.22 -17.15
CA SER A 21 38.57 -31.26 -16.35
C SER A 21 37.08 -30.98 -16.26
N LEU A 22 36.37 -31.55 -17.22
CA LEU A 22 34.95 -31.84 -17.16
C LEU A 22 34.79 -33.09 -16.28
N ALA A 23 34.07 -33.01 -15.17
CA ALA A 23 33.61 -34.19 -14.43
C ALA A 23 32.15 -34.02 -13.98
N VAL A 24 31.38 -35.04 -14.33
CA VAL A 24 29.93 -35.20 -14.34
C VAL A 24 29.39 -35.61 -12.96
N PHE A 25 28.25 -35.00 -12.61
CA PHE A 25 27.11 -35.47 -11.80
C PHE A 25 27.31 -36.43 -10.60
N LEU A 26 26.73 -36.04 -9.45
CA LEU A 26 25.82 -36.89 -8.68
C LEU A 26 24.72 -36.03 -8.06
N GLY A 27 23.47 -36.38 -8.37
CA GLY A 27 22.29 -35.69 -7.87
C GLY A 27 22.09 -35.90 -6.37
N VAL A 28 21.80 -34.81 -5.68
CA VAL A 28 21.07 -34.86 -4.41
C VAL A 28 19.74 -34.19 -4.69
N VAL A 29 18.70 -35.02 -4.84
CA VAL A 29 17.33 -34.55 -4.73
C VAL A 29 17.13 -34.22 -3.25
N VAL A 30 17.38 -32.97 -2.87
CA VAL A 30 16.89 -32.48 -1.59
C VAL A 30 15.39 -32.33 -1.75
N THR A 31 14.65 -33.31 -1.25
CA THR A 31 13.23 -33.14 -0.96
C THR A 31 13.11 -32.03 0.08
N ALA A 32 12.76 -30.82 -0.35
CA ALA A 32 12.40 -29.74 0.54
C ALA A 32 11.11 -30.12 1.28
N GLN A 33 11.25 -30.68 2.48
CA GLN A 33 10.17 -30.68 3.46
C GLN A 33 10.00 -29.22 3.91
N GLN A 34 8.94 -28.57 3.44
CA GLN A 34 8.51 -27.27 3.92
C GLN A 34 8.10 -27.40 5.39
N GLY A 35 9.00 -27.05 6.30
CA GLY A 35 8.67 -26.78 7.70
C GLY A 35 7.89 -25.47 7.85
N PRO A 36 7.22 -25.25 8.99
CA PRO A 36 6.42 -24.04 9.23
C PRO A 36 7.32 -22.79 9.18
N GLY A 37 6.91 -21.81 8.38
CA GLY A 37 7.71 -20.67 7.93
C GLY A 37 8.44 -19.90 9.03
N GLY A 38 9.76 -19.78 8.83
CA GLY A 38 10.63 -18.83 9.53
C GLY A 38 10.72 -17.50 8.79
N THR A 39 10.93 -16.43 9.53
CA THR A 39 10.96 -15.02 9.10
C THR A 39 11.95 -14.69 7.97
N THR A 40 12.88 -15.59 7.65
CA THR A 40 13.86 -15.43 6.56
C THR A 40 13.26 -15.63 5.16
N ASP A 41 12.09 -16.25 5.03
CA ASP A 41 11.49 -16.60 3.74
C ASP A 41 10.70 -15.44 3.08
N THR A 42 10.58 -14.30 3.77
CA THR A 42 9.81 -13.12 3.31
C THR A 42 10.67 -12.07 2.59
N LEU A 43 12.00 -12.12 2.71
CA LEU A 43 12.92 -11.05 2.26
C LEU A 43 13.41 -11.17 0.80
N ASN A 44 13.20 -12.32 0.14
CA ASN A 44 13.69 -12.57 -1.24
C ASN A 44 12.55 -12.73 -2.27
N GLN A 45 11.34 -12.26 -1.97
CA GLN A 45 10.23 -12.38 -2.92
C GLN A 45 10.37 -11.35 -4.06
N PRO A 46 10.39 -11.76 -5.35
CA PRO A 46 10.27 -10.84 -6.49
C PRO A 46 9.01 -9.98 -6.37
N PRO A 47 8.85 -8.86 -7.13
CA PRO A 47 7.63 -8.04 -7.09
C PRO A 47 6.42 -8.96 -7.13
N CYS A 48 5.60 -8.87 -6.08
CA CYS A 48 4.73 -9.97 -5.71
C CYS A 48 3.88 -10.41 -6.90
N ALA A 49 4.11 -11.65 -7.36
CA ALA A 49 3.35 -12.21 -8.46
C ALA A 49 1.87 -12.25 -8.06
N LEU A 50 0.98 -11.72 -8.91
CA LEU A 50 -0.44 -11.59 -8.59
C LEU A 50 -1.01 -12.93 -8.07
N PRO A 51 -1.74 -12.93 -6.94
CA PRO A 51 -2.27 -14.17 -6.40
C PRO A 51 -3.30 -14.75 -7.37
N GLY A 52 -3.18 -16.05 -7.65
CA GLY A 52 -4.14 -16.77 -8.50
C GLY A 52 -4.21 -16.27 -9.95
N ALA A 53 -3.13 -15.73 -10.51
CA ALA A 53 -3.03 -15.34 -11.91
C ALA A 53 -3.27 -16.55 -12.84
N PRO A 54 -4.36 -16.58 -13.63
CA PRO A 54 -4.57 -17.66 -14.59
C PRO A 54 -3.57 -17.56 -15.73
N ALA A 55 -3.32 -18.67 -16.42
CA ALA A 55 -2.63 -18.61 -17.71
C ALA A 55 -3.47 -17.75 -18.67
N MET A 56 -2.84 -16.80 -19.37
CA MET A 56 -3.53 -15.86 -20.28
C MET A 56 -4.32 -16.55 -21.42
N THR A 57 -4.12 -17.85 -21.62
CA THR A 57 -4.72 -18.66 -22.69
C THR A 57 -5.90 -19.53 -22.25
N THR A 58 -6.27 -19.55 -20.96
CA THR A 58 -7.41 -20.35 -20.47
C THR A 58 -8.70 -19.53 -20.43
N VAL A 59 -9.66 -19.88 -21.28
CA VAL A 59 -11.05 -19.39 -21.21
C VAL A 59 -11.74 -20.07 -20.04
N ALA A 60 -12.52 -19.30 -19.26
CA ALA A 60 -13.33 -19.86 -18.19
C ALA A 60 -14.42 -20.77 -18.78
N THR A 61 -14.23 -22.09 -18.71
CA THR A 61 -15.28 -23.08 -18.96
C THR A 61 -15.99 -23.35 -17.64
N ASP A 62 -17.10 -22.65 -17.43
CA ASP A 62 -17.92 -22.81 -16.24
C ASP A 62 -18.61 -24.18 -16.29
N THR A 63 -18.20 -25.12 -15.44
CA THR A 63 -18.95 -26.36 -15.26
C THR A 63 -18.82 -26.84 -13.81
N THR A 64 -19.93 -26.68 -13.08
CA THR A 64 -20.34 -27.34 -11.83
C THR A 64 -19.74 -26.86 -10.49
N GLY A 65 -20.63 -26.30 -9.64
CA GLY A 65 -20.50 -26.29 -8.18
C GLY A 65 -20.54 -24.90 -7.52
N PRO A 66 -20.94 -24.79 -6.25
CA PRO A 66 -20.87 -23.52 -5.52
C PRO A 66 -19.43 -23.03 -5.54
N THR A 67 -19.23 -21.90 -6.21
CA THR A 67 -17.92 -21.32 -6.44
C THR A 67 -17.34 -20.95 -5.09
N THR A 68 -16.26 -21.62 -4.68
CA THR A 68 -15.41 -21.08 -3.60
C THR A 68 -15.11 -19.63 -3.98
N PRO A 69 -15.26 -18.65 -3.07
CA PRO A 69 -14.96 -17.25 -3.38
C PRO A 69 -13.63 -17.18 -4.13
N SER A 70 -13.66 -16.53 -5.30
CA SER A 70 -12.48 -16.43 -6.16
C SER A 70 -11.27 -16.04 -5.31
N ALA A 71 -10.19 -16.81 -5.39
CA ALA A 71 -8.92 -16.42 -4.79
C ALA A 71 -8.62 -14.96 -5.14
N ASP A 72 -8.15 -14.18 -4.16
CA ASP A 72 -7.88 -12.76 -4.33
C ASP A 72 -7.01 -12.53 -5.55
N LYS A 73 -7.44 -11.65 -6.46
CA LYS A 73 -6.70 -11.33 -7.69
C LYS A 73 -5.58 -10.30 -7.46
N ALA A 74 -5.62 -9.63 -6.31
CA ALA A 74 -4.78 -8.50 -6.00
C ALA A 74 -4.35 -8.55 -4.52
N TYR A 75 -3.19 -8.01 -4.20
CA TYR A 75 -2.76 -7.84 -2.82
C TYR A 75 -3.48 -6.67 -2.15
N LEU A 76 -3.43 -6.60 -0.81
CA LEU A 76 -3.96 -5.45 -0.06
C LEU A 76 -3.40 -4.12 -0.60
N LYS A 77 -2.10 -4.07 -0.94
CA LYS A 77 -1.44 -2.89 -1.50
C LYS A 77 -2.05 -2.46 -2.83
N ASP A 78 -2.48 -3.40 -3.66
CA ASP A 78 -3.08 -3.09 -4.96
C ASP A 78 -4.47 -2.46 -4.77
N VAL A 79 -5.28 -3.00 -3.84
CA VAL A 79 -6.59 -2.41 -3.48
C VAL A 79 -6.40 -1.00 -2.92
N MET A 80 -5.40 -0.81 -2.05
CA MET A 80 -5.06 0.51 -1.52
C MET A 80 -4.68 1.47 -2.65
N ASN A 81 -3.72 1.11 -3.51
CA ASN A 81 -3.15 2.02 -4.50
C ASN A 81 -4.06 2.27 -5.71
N TYR A 82 -4.85 1.29 -6.13
CA TYR A 82 -5.58 1.33 -7.41
C TYR A 82 -7.10 1.41 -7.27
N MET A 83 -7.62 1.36 -6.04
CA MET A 83 -9.05 1.60 -5.78
C MET A 83 -9.21 2.66 -4.69
N MET A 84 -8.64 2.43 -3.51
CA MET A 84 -8.88 3.29 -2.35
C MET A 84 -8.29 4.69 -2.51
N MET A 85 -7.01 4.79 -2.90
CA MET A 85 -6.33 6.07 -3.06
C MET A 85 -6.92 6.93 -4.20
N PRO A 86 -7.21 6.39 -5.41
CA PRO A 86 -7.90 7.16 -6.44
C PRO A 86 -9.29 7.63 -6.01
N ALA A 87 -10.06 6.79 -5.31
CA ALA A 87 -11.37 7.15 -4.80
C ALA A 87 -11.30 8.28 -3.75
N ALA A 88 -10.36 8.18 -2.80
CA ALA A 88 -10.12 9.24 -1.83
C ALA A 88 -9.66 10.54 -2.49
N ALA A 89 -8.75 10.46 -3.48
CA ALA A 89 -8.33 11.61 -4.28
C ALA A 89 -9.50 12.25 -5.05
N GLY A 90 -10.46 11.45 -5.52
CA GLY A 90 -11.68 11.95 -6.15
C GLY A 90 -12.55 12.78 -5.21
N VAL A 91 -12.56 12.45 -3.91
CA VAL A 91 -13.24 13.25 -2.86
C VAL A 91 -12.43 14.49 -2.49
N TRP A 92 -11.14 14.34 -2.16
CA TRP A 92 -10.29 15.44 -1.72
C TRP A 92 -10.11 16.52 -2.79
N ASN A 93 -9.84 16.12 -4.04
CA ASN A 93 -9.59 17.09 -5.12
C ASN A 93 -10.86 17.82 -5.58
N ALA A 94 -12.04 17.35 -5.17
CA ALA A 94 -13.30 18.03 -5.47
C ALA A 94 -13.45 19.33 -4.69
N VAL A 95 -12.83 19.41 -3.50
CA VAL A 95 -12.93 20.53 -2.57
C VAL A 95 -11.54 20.88 -2.05
N ALA A 96 -10.87 21.81 -2.73
CA ALA A 96 -9.50 22.19 -2.42
C ALA A 96 -9.32 23.70 -2.41
N THR A 97 -8.46 24.19 -1.52
CA THR A 97 -7.97 25.56 -1.55
C THR A 97 -6.46 25.51 -1.82
N VAL A 98 -6.05 26.01 -2.98
CA VAL A 98 -4.65 26.05 -3.40
C VAL A 98 -4.17 27.48 -3.37
N THR A 99 -3.05 27.75 -2.70
CA THR A 99 -2.39 29.05 -2.74
C THR A 99 -1.13 28.97 -3.57
N ASP A 100 -1.01 29.83 -4.58
CA ASP A 100 0.19 29.94 -5.42
C ASP A 100 0.64 31.41 -5.58
N GLN A 101 1.59 31.66 -6.49
CA GLN A 101 2.14 33.00 -6.75
C GLN A 101 1.11 34.00 -7.27
N THR A 102 -0.05 33.52 -7.74
CA THR A 102 -1.13 34.32 -8.33
C THR A 102 -2.29 34.56 -7.37
N GLY A 103 -2.35 33.85 -6.24
CA GLY A 103 -3.35 34.07 -5.20
C GLY A 103 -3.90 32.77 -4.60
N VAL A 104 -5.10 32.87 -4.02
CA VAL A 104 -5.85 31.76 -3.44
C VAL A 104 -6.89 31.29 -4.46
N HIS A 105 -6.88 30.00 -4.78
CA HIS A 105 -7.79 29.35 -5.71
C HIS A 105 -8.65 28.33 -4.96
N GLU A 106 -9.96 28.47 -5.05
CA GLU A 106 -10.91 27.54 -4.46
C GLU A 106 -11.53 26.66 -5.55
N PHE A 107 -11.44 25.35 -5.36
CA PHE A 107 -12.03 24.34 -6.21
C PHE A 107 -13.27 23.77 -5.51
N ARG A 108 -14.41 23.80 -6.18
CA ARG A 108 -15.67 23.19 -5.74
C ARG A 108 -16.43 22.65 -6.95
N PRO A 109 -17.19 21.55 -6.84
CA PRO A 109 -18.00 21.06 -7.96
C PRO A 109 -19.03 22.11 -8.37
N GLN A 110 -19.15 22.38 -9.68
CA GLN A 110 -20.04 23.44 -10.19
C GLN A 110 -21.24 22.87 -10.97
N THR A 111 -21.08 21.67 -11.51
CA THR A 111 -22.08 21.03 -12.37
C THR A 111 -22.55 19.71 -11.76
N GLU A 112 -23.72 19.24 -12.22
CA GLU A 112 -24.23 17.91 -11.88
C GLU A 112 -23.21 16.81 -12.24
N ASP A 113 -22.49 16.96 -13.35
CA ASP A 113 -21.46 16.01 -13.77
C ASP A 113 -20.26 16.01 -12.82
N ASP A 114 -19.86 17.16 -12.27
CA ASP A 114 -18.83 17.22 -11.24
C ASP A 114 -19.29 16.49 -9.97
N TRP A 115 -20.51 16.77 -9.51
CA TRP A 115 -21.07 16.10 -8.34
C TRP A 115 -21.22 14.59 -8.53
N ASN A 116 -21.63 14.14 -9.72
CA ASN A 116 -21.72 12.72 -10.05
C ASN A 116 -20.35 12.02 -9.99
N ARG A 117 -19.26 12.70 -10.37
CA ARG A 117 -17.90 12.17 -10.21
C ARG A 117 -17.52 12.03 -8.74
N VAL A 118 -17.85 13.02 -7.90
CA VAL A 118 -17.61 12.94 -6.45
C VAL A 118 -18.44 11.82 -5.81
N ILE A 119 -19.71 11.69 -6.19
CA ILE A 119 -20.59 10.61 -5.72
C ILE A 119 -20.00 9.25 -6.08
N ALA A 120 -19.55 9.07 -7.32
CA ALA A 120 -18.91 7.82 -7.74
C ALA A 120 -17.66 7.51 -6.92
N ALA A 121 -16.79 8.50 -6.71
CA ALA A 121 -15.59 8.35 -5.89
C ALA A 121 -15.91 8.03 -4.42
N ALA A 122 -16.90 8.70 -3.83
CA ALA A 122 -17.30 8.45 -2.44
C ALA A 122 -17.94 7.07 -2.25
N VAL A 123 -18.73 6.58 -3.22
CA VAL A 123 -19.25 5.20 -3.21
C VAL A 123 -18.11 4.19 -3.28
N GLU A 124 -17.18 4.37 -4.22
CA GLU A 124 -16.01 3.49 -4.34
C GLU A 124 -15.20 3.47 -3.04
N LEU A 125 -14.94 4.63 -2.44
CA LEU A 125 -14.21 4.72 -1.19
C LEU A 125 -14.95 4.07 -0.02
N ALA A 126 -16.28 4.20 0.06
CA ALA A 126 -17.07 3.57 1.12
C ALA A 126 -17.06 2.04 1.06
N GLU A 127 -17.01 1.47 -0.15
CA GLU A 127 -17.06 0.03 -0.38
C GLU A 127 -15.67 -0.63 -0.44
N THR A 128 -14.62 0.09 -0.82
CA THR A 128 -13.27 -0.47 -0.96
C THR A 128 -12.72 -1.09 0.34
N PRO A 129 -13.02 -0.60 1.55
CA PRO A 129 -12.66 -1.29 2.79
C PRO A 129 -13.22 -2.71 2.88
N ASN A 130 -14.42 -2.99 2.35
CA ASN A 130 -14.94 -4.36 2.28
C ASN A 130 -14.09 -5.23 1.35
N VAL A 131 -13.67 -4.67 0.21
CA VAL A 131 -12.75 -5.33 -0.73
C VAL A 131 -11.41 -5.62 -0.05
N ALA A 132 -10.88 -4.66 0.73
CA ALA A 132 -9.64 -4.82 1.49
C ALA A 132 -9.73 -5.87 2.61
N MET A 133 -10.94 -6.13 3.12
CA MET A 133 -11.22 -7.08 4.21
C MET A 133 -11.64 -8.48 3.75
N MET A 134 -11.65 -8.76 2.44
CA MET A 134 -12.01 -10.09 1.92
C MET A 134 -11.18 -11.19 2.58
N ALA A 135 -11.85 -12.29 2.92
CA ALA A 135 -11.22 -13.42 3.60
C ALA A 135 -10.13 -14.04 2.71
N GLY A 136 -8.95 -14.27 3.29
CA GLY A 136 -7.79 -14.80 2.56
C GLY A 136 -6.91 -13.72 1.90
N ARG A 137 -7.32 -12.43 1.94
CA ARG A 137 -6.54 -11.37 1.32
C ARG A 137 -5.17 -11.24 1.94
N LYS A 138 -4.17 -11.37 1.08
CA LYS A 138 -2.76 -11.28 1.45
C LYS A 138 -2.23 -9.88 1.22
N ARG A 139 -1.25 -9.50 2.04
CA ARG A 139 -0.29 -8.45 1.71
C ARG A 139 0.79 -9.05 0.80
N CYS A 140 1.40 -8.17 -0.01
CA CYS A 140 2.56 -8.53 -0.81
C CYS A 140 3.69 -9.03 0.10
N VAL A 141 3.97 -8.30 1.19
CA VAL A 141 4.95 -8.68 2.21
C VAL A 141 4.25 -9.15 3.48
N GLY A 142 4.67 -10.30 4.02
CA GLY A 142 4.23 -10.82 5.32
C GLY A 142 2.88 -11.54 5.32
N GLY A 143 2.29 -11.83 4.15
CA GLY A 143 1.07 -12.65 4.05
C GLY A 143 -0.20 -11.97 4.58
N GLU A 144 -1.12 -12.73 5.18
CA GLU A 144 -2.39 -12.20 5.71
C GLU A 144 -2.22 -11.33 6.96
N ILE A 145 -3.23 -10.53 7.30
CA ILE A 145 -3.30 -9.83 8.61
C ILE A 145 -3.30 -10.90 9.72
N PRO A 146 -2.29 -10.89 10.63
CA PRO A 146 -2.23 -11.90 11.67
C PRO A 146 -3.48 -11.86 12.54
N ALA A 147 -3.94 -13.03 12.99
CA ALA A 147 -5.21 -13.18 13.69
C ALA A 147 -5.39 -12.21 14.88
N ALA A 148 -4.30 -11.96 15.63
CA ALA A 148 -4.28 -11.03 16.76
C ALA A 148 -4.65 -9.58 16.41
N PHE A 149 -4.50 -9.18 15.15
CA PHE A 149 -4.75 -7.81 14.67
C PHE A 149 -6.01 -7.70 13.81
N ARG A 150 -6.65 -8.81 13.41
CA ARG A 150 -7.78 -8.79 12.48
C ARG A 150 -8.98 -7.97 12.98
N ALA A 151 -9.31 -8.07 14.27
CA ALA A 151 -10.42 -7.31 14.83
C ALA A 151 -10.17 -5.79 14.82
N ASP A 152 -8.92 -5.40 15.07
CA ASP A 152 -8.51 -4.00 15.09
C ASP A 152 -8.41 -3.42 13.68
N PHE A 153 -7.79 -4.16 12.75
CA PHE A 153 -7.74 -3.85 11.33
C PHE A 153 -9.16 -3.71 10.74
N ALA A 154 -10.07 -4.62 11.06
CA ALA A 154 -11.48 -4.53 10.65
C ALA A 154 -12.19 -3.29 11.20
N ARG A 155 -11.84 -2.86 12.42
CA ARG A 155 -12.39 -1.62 12.99
C ARG A 155 -11.89 -0.39 12.25
N LYS A 156 -10.57 -0.30 11.99
CA LYS A 156 -9.97 0.78 11.19
C LYS A 156 -10.55 0.85 9.77
N ALA A 157 -10.75 -0.30 9.12
CA ALA A 157 -11.41 -0.36 7.82
C ALA A 157 -12.85 0.22 7.87
N ARG A 158 -13.62 -0.09 8.91
CA ARG A 158 -14.97 0.50 9.09
C ARG A 158 -14.93 2.01 9.33
N GLU A 159 -13.96 2.51 10.09
CA GLU A 159 -13.79 3.96 10.32
C GLU A 159 -13.62 4.72 8.99
N ILE A 160 -12.89 4.15 8.02
CA ILE A 160 -12.79 4.68 6.65
C ILE A 160 -14.14 4.64 5.92
N THR A 161 -14.85 3.51 5.98
CA THR A 161 -16.20 3.39 5.38
C THR A 161 -17.16 4.46 5.91
N GLU A 162 -17.17 4.71 7.22
CA GLU A 162 -18.06 5.72 7.81
C GLU A 162 -17.68 7.14 7.39
N ALA A 163 -16.38 7.47 7.35
CA ALA A 163 -15.90 8.76 6.86
C ALA A 163 -16.29 8.99 5.39
N ALA A 164 -16.10 7.97 4.55
CA ALA A 164 -16.50 8.00 3.14
C ALA A 164 -18.02 8.10 2.94
N ASN A 165 -18.81 7.47 3.81
CA ASN A 165 -20.27 7.57 3.78
C ASN A 165 -20.75 9.00 4.10
N ILE A 166 -20.06 9.72 5.00
CA ILE A 166 -20.32 11.14 5.25
C ILE A 166 -20.03 11.96 3.97
N ALA A 167 -18.91 11.69 3.29
CA ALA A 167 -18.60 12.33 2.01
C ALA A 167 -19.67 12.03 0.93
N LEU A 168 -20.15 10.79 0.86
CA LEU A 168 -21.23 10.40 -0.06
C LEU A 168 -22.54 11.18 0.23
N ILE A 169 -22.90 11.34 1.50
CA ILE A 169 -24.07 12.11 1.90
C ILE A 169 -23.91 13.59 1.54
N ALA A 170 -22.74 14.19 1.81
CA ALA A 170 -22.42 15.57 1.45
C ALA A 170 -22.48 15.77 -0.06
N ALA A 171 -21.85 14.86 -0.82
CA ALA A 171 -21.86 14.88 -2.28
C ALA A 171 -23.27 14.76 -2.85
N LYS A 172 -24.13 13.88 -2.34
CA LYS A 172 -25.54 13.78 -2.79
C LYS A 172 -26.40 15.00 -2.46
N LYS A 173 -25.96 15.83 -1.51
CA LYS A 173 -26.62 17.09 -1.13
C LYS A 173 -26.04 18.31 -1.84
N HIS A 174 -25.00 18.12 -2.66
CA HIS A 174 -24.21 19.21 -3.26
C HIS A 174 -23.68 20.20 -2.22
N ASP A 175 -23.28 19.69 -1.05
CA ASP A 175 -22.77 20.48 0.07
C ASP A 175 -21.24 20.43 0.10
N ALA A 176 -20.60 21.45 -0.50
CA ALA A 176 -19.14 21.49 -0.66
C ALA A 176 -18.41 21.72 0.67
N ASP A 177 -19.00 22.44 1.61
CA ASP A 177 -18.36 22.70 2.91
C ASP A 177 -18.43 21.44 3.78
N ALA A 178 -19.56 20.72 3.79
CA ALA A 178 -19.66 19.42 4.43
C ALA A 178 -18.75 18.37 3.76
N LEU A 179 -18.56 18.45 2.44
CA LEU A 179 -17.63 17.58 1.73
C LEU A 179 -16.18 17.83 2.14
N ALA A 180 -15.78 19.10 2.35
CA ALA A 180 -14.45 19.44 2.84
C ALA A 180 -14.20 18.89 4.26
N GLU A 181 -15.18 19.00 5.16
CA GLU A 181 -15.11 18.38 6.48
C GLU A 181 -15.04 16.84 6.40
N ALA A 182 -15.79 16.24 5.47
CA ALA A 182 -15.71 14.80 5.24
C ALA A 182 -14.31 14.37 4.74
N GLY A 183 -13.67 15.19 3.90
CA GLY A 183 -12.30 14.99 3.44
C GLY A 183 -11.30 14.88 4.60
N GLU A 184 -11.38 15.77 5.59
CA GLU A 184 -10.55 15.73 6.81
C GLU A 184 -10.79 14.44 7.62
N ARG A 185 -12.06 14.02 7.76
CA ARG A 185 -12.39 12.77 8.46
C ARG A 185 -11.81 11.54 7.77
N ILE A 186 -11.81 11.55 6.43
CA ILE A 186 -11.18 10.49 5.62
C ILE A 186 -9.67 10.48 5.88
N ASP A 187 -9.02 11.64 5.86
CA ASP A 187 -7.58 11.77 6.11
C ASP A 187 -7.18 11.18 7.47
N VAL A 188 -7.88 11.59 8.53
CA VAL A 188 -7.67 11.04 9.89
C VAL A 188 -7.86 9.52 9.93
N ALA A 189 -8.90 8.98 9.30
CA ALA A 189 -9.14 7.54 9.29
C ALA A 189 -8.07 6.77 8.51
N CYS A 190 -7.58 7.34 7.39
CA CYS A 190 -6.46 6.81 6.62
C CYS A 190 -5.18 6.79 7.45
N ASP A 191 -4.83 7.90 8.09
CA ASP A 191 -3.63 8.04 8.92
C ASP A 191 -3.65 7.08 10.11
N GLU A 192 -4.73 7.00 10.86
CA GLU A 192 -4.81 6.10 12.01
C GLU A 192 -4.69 4.61 11.62
N CYS A 193 -5.11 4.24 10.41
CA CYS A 193 -4.88 2.91 9.87
C CYS A 193 -3.42 2.73 9.43
N HIS A 194 -2.87 3.70 8.70
CA HIS A 194 -1.52 3.64 8.15
C HIS A 194 -0.42 3.70 9.20
N GLU A 195 -0.56 4.55 10.21
CA GLU A 195 0.35 4.61 11.37
C GLU A 195 0.52 3.23 12.03
N ARG A 196 -0.54 2.41 11.99
CA ARG A 196 -0.57 1.10 12.60
C ARG A 196 -0.26 -0.04 11.65
N TYR A 197 -0.63 0.02 10.37
CA TYR A 197 -0.64 -1.15 9.47
C TYR A 197 0.06 -0.95 8.13
N GLN A 198 0.51 0.27 7.80
CA GLN A 198 1.18 0.51 6.52
C GLN A 198 2.59 -0.07 6.55
N LEU A 199 2.79 -1.17 5.82
CA LEU A 199 4.10 -1.72 5.53
C LEU A 199 4.69 -0.99 4.31
N LEU A 200 5.80 -0.30 4.52
CA LEU A 200 6.59 0.38 3.50
C LEU A 200 7.59 -0.62 2.90
N ASP A 201 7.78 -0.53 1.59
CA ASP A 201 8.62 -1.49 0.84
C ASP A 201 10.12 -1.30 1.09
N ASP A 202 10.52 -0.16 1.68
CA ASP A 202 11.91 0.25 1.90
C ASP A 202 12.45 -0.07 3.30
N ASP A 203 11.62 -0.61 4.22
CA ASP A 203 12.06 -1.01 5.56
C ASP A 203 11.27 -2.23 6.11
N PRO A 204 11.53 -3.45 5.59
CA PRO A 204 10.79 -4.65 5.98
C PRO A 204 11.05 -5.08 7.44
N ASP A 205 12.18 -4.71 8.04
CA ASP A 205 12.57 -5.13 9.39
C ASP A 205 12.09 -4.14 10.47
N ASN A 206 12.12 -2.84 10.24
CA ASN A 206 11.66 -1.86 11.22
C ASN A 206 10.14 -1.71 11.20
N ASN A 207 9.53 -1.81 10.02
CA ASN A 207 8.10 -1.54 9.86
C ASN A 207 7.25 -2.71 10.37
N ASN A 208 7.58 -3.96 9.97
CA ASN A 208 6.93 -5.14 10.55
C ASN A 208 7.12 -5.21 12.07
N ASN A 209 8.32 -4.94 12.57
CA ASN A 209 8.55 -5.02 14.01
C ASN A 209 7.78 -3.93 14.79
N LYS A 210 7.65 -2.71 14.23
CA LYS A 210 6.95 -1.58 14.87
C LYS A 210 5.42 -1.79 14.85
N VAL A 211 4.91 -2.32 13.75
CA VAL A 211 3.48 -2.60 13.52
C VAL A 211 3.00 -3.84 14.31
N TRP A 212 3.82 -4.89 14.40
CA TRP A 212 3.45 -6.17 15.03
C TRP A 212 3.98 -6.35 16.46
N GLY A 213 4.61 -5.32 17.05
CA GLY A 213 5.00 -5.30 18.47
C GLY A 213 6.31 -6.02 18.82
N THR A 214 7.17 -6.29 17.83
CA THR A 214 8.49 -6.93 18.01
C THR A 214 9.66 -5.93 17.93
N TRP A 215 9.40 -4.63 17.80
CA TRP A 215 10.42 -3.58 17.73
C TRP A 215 11.03 -3.21 19.08
N LYS A 216 12.36 -3.11 19.12
CA LYS A 216 13.12 -2.54 20.23
C LYS A 216 13.94 -1.34 19.74
N PRO A 217 13.90 -0.18 20.42
CA PRO A 217 14.70 0.99 20.04
C PRO A 217 16.20 0.68 20.11
N LYS A 218 17.00 1.28 19.21
CA LYS A 218 18.47 1.22 19.27
C LYS A 218 18.96 1.87 20.58
N PRO A 219 20.02 1.35 21.24
CA PRO A 219 20.58 1.99 22.43
C PRO A 219 20.98 3.45 22.14
N GLY A 220 20.50 4.40 22.95
CA GLY A 220 20.75 5.84 22.78
C GLY A 220 19.71 6.61 21.95
N SER A 221 18.67 5.93 21.43
CA SER A 221 17.52 6.60 20.82
C SER A 221 16.77 7.41 21.87
N LYS A 222 16.44 8.68 21.61
CA LYS A 222 15.49 9.41 22.46
C LYS A 222 14.12 8.75 22.34
N ALA A 223 13.42 8.58 23.46
CA ALA A 223 12.07 8.00 23.47
C ALA A 223 11.17 8.76 22.49
N ALA A 224 10.34 8.03 21.73
CA ALA A 224 9.29 8.64 20.95
C ALA A 224 8.41 9.47 21.90
N LYS A 225 8.17 10.73 21.53
CA LYS A 225 7.27 11.58 22.30
C LYS A 225 5.91 10.88 22.38
N PRO A 226 5.23 10.88 23.53
CA PRO A 226 3.87 10.37 23.62
C PRO A 226 3.02 10.99 22.51
N ALA A 227 2.14 10.19 21.90
CA ALA A 227 1.13 10.70 20.99
C ALA A 227 0.42 11.88 21.68
N VAL A 228 0.38 13.02 21.00
CA VAL A 228 -0.35 14.19 21.50
C VAL A 228 -1.83 13.77 21.52
N PRO A 229 -2.52 13.79 22.67
CA PRO A 229 -3.93 13.45 22.70
C PRO A 229 -4.69 14.38 21.75
N PRO A 230 -5.71 13.89 21.04
CA PRO A 230 -6.50 14.71 20.14
C PRO A 230 -6.97 15.97 20.89
N LYS A 231 -6.71 17.13 20.30
CA LYS A 231 -7.20 18.40 20.84
C LYS A 231 -8.71 18.29 20.90
N ALA A 232 -9.29 18.47 22.08
CA ALA A 232 -10.74 18.43 22.26
C ALA A 232 -11.38 19.36 21.21
N ALA A 233 -12.34 18.82 20.44
CA ALA A 233 -13.08 19.58 19.46
C ALA A 233 -13.65 20.85 20.12
N ALA A 234 -13.48 21.99 19.45
CA ALA A 234 -14.08 23.24 19.91
C ALA A 234 -15.61 23.04 20.01
N PRO A 235 -16.26 23.52 21.08
CA PRO A 235 -17.69 23.41 21.20
C PRO A 235 -18.37 24.11 20.01
N ALA A 236 -19.36 23.43 19.43
CA ALA A 236 -20.16 23.97 18.34
C ALA A 236 -20.72 25.36 18.73
N PRO A 237 -20.75 26.34 17.81
CA PRO A 237 -21.30 27.66 18.11
C PRO A 237 -22.75 27.52 18.55
N ALA A 238 -23.10 28.22 19.64
CA ALA A 238 -24.44 28.23 20.18
C ALA A 238 -25.42 28.70 19.10
N LYS A 239 -26.49 27.92 18.87
CA LYS A 239 -27.60 28.35 18.03
C LYS A 239 -28.24 29.56 18.66
N THR A 240 -28.11 30.73 18.03
CA THR A 240 -28.93 31.89 18.34
C THR A 240 -30.31 31.65 17.76
N ASN A 241 -31.31 31.57 18.62
CA ASN A 241 -32.73 31.63 18.22
C ASN A 241 -33.08 33.02 17.70
#